data_AF-A0AB35YBV5-F1
#
_entry.id   AF-A0AB35YBV5-F1
#
_cell.length_a   1.000
_cell.length_b   1.000
_cell.length_c   1.000
_cell.angle_alpha   90.00
_cell.angle_beta   90.00
_cell.angle_gamma   90.00
#
_symmetry.space_group_name_H-M   'P 1'
#
loop_
_entity.id
_entity.type
_entity.pdbx_description
1 polymer ?
#
loop_
_entity_poly.entity_id
_entity_poly.type
_entity_poly.pdbx_seq_one_letter_code
_entity_poly.pdbx_strand_id
1 'polypeptide(L)'
;MKDFENDLIYYPNPDPVKEPRFILKSVDELEKSTKYSVTCNGTERVVYHTDSFDYVVVVDNEAYDLEISIHTPYEKLEIRPSSFGIVPFVKGETVHIHLDEPRKFTVETDGGLHDALFVLCSHRIEKPADTTICFEKGKVYNVGVLTLKSNDTVYIEEGAVVSGCVYADHCDNISIVGNGIINGACWHLPDSNADRFFIYAKWCNNVLLKGFTAVDGPSWHVVPAACDHVVIDDMNIY
;
A
#
# COMPACT_ATOMS: atom_id res chain seq x y z
N MET A 1 10.66 19.46 -15.46
CA MET A 1 9.31 19.02 -15.89
C MET A 1 9.57 17.91 -16.91
N LYS A 2 9.21 16.66 -16.61
CA LYS A 2 9.33 15.55 -17.58
C LYS A 2 8.45 15.90 -18.80
N ASP A 3 8.97 15.64 -20.00
CA ASP A 3 8.25 15.88 -21.24
C ASP A 3 7.44 14.62 -21.58
N PHE A 4 6.24 14.52 -21.01
CA PHE A 4 5.44 13.29 -21.04
C PHE A 4 5.11 12.79 -22.46
N GLU A 5 5.11 13.65 -23.48
CA GLU A 5 4.90 13.21 -24.87
C GLU A 5 6.12 12.48 -25.45
N ASN A 6 7.32 12.78 -24.96
CA ASN A 6 8.58 12.21 -25.43
C ASN A 6 9.18 11.16 -24.48
N ASP A 7 8.82 11.21 -23.19
CA ASP A 7 9.36 10.33 -22.14
C ASP A 7 8.51 9.06 -21.91
N LEU A 8 7.23 9.05 -22.32
CA LEU A 8 6.38 7.87 -22.20
C LEU A 8 6.65 6.89 -23.36
N ILE A 9 7.40 5.83 -23.07
CA ILE A 9 7.66 4.76 -24.03
C ILE A 9 6.47 3.81 -24.02
N TYR A 10 5.45 4.10 -24.85
CA TYR A 10 4.43 3.11 -25.17
C TYR A 10 5.06 2.00 -26.02
N TYR A 11 5.36 0.86 -25.39
CA TYR A 11 5.86 -0.31 -26.09
C TYR A 11 4.68 -1.22 -26.44
N PRO A 12 4.24 -1.30 -27.71
CA PRO A 12 3.00 -2.01 -28.06
C PRO A 12 3.04 -3.51 -27.79
N ASN A 13 4.25 -4.09 -27.67
CA ASN A 13 4.47 -5.51 -27.37
C ASN A 13 5.53 -5.63 -26.27
N PRO A 14 5.22 -5.28 -25.01
CA PRO A 14 6.18 -5.38 -23.92
C PRO A 14 6.70 -6.80 -23.78
N ASP A 15 8.03 -6.94 -23.70
CA ASP A 15 8.65 -8.22 -23.41
C ASP A 15 8.23 -8.62 -22.00
N PRO A 16 7.65 -9.82 -21.82
CA PRO A 16 7.14 -10.23 -20.53
C PRO A 16 8.28 -10.33 -19.51
N VAL A 17 8.07 -9.80 -18.32
CA VAL A 17 8.99 -10.01 -17.19
C VAL A 17 8.81 -11.44 -16.68
N LYS A 18 9.81 -12.28 -16.96
CA LYS A 18 9.77 -13.73 -16.67
C LYS A 18 10.26 -14.11 -15.28
N GLU A 19 11.13 -13.29 -14.69
CA GLU A 19 11.69 -13.49 -13.36
C GLU A 19 11.70 -12.16 -12.58
N PRO A 20 11.64 -12.20 -11.23
CA PRO A 20 11.77 -10.99 -10.42
C PRO A 20 13.07 -10.25 -10.76
N ARG A 21 12.96 -8.95 -11.03
CA ARG A 21 14.09 -8.12 -11.48
C ARG A 21 15.10 -7.82 -10.39
N PHE A 22 14.65 -7.87 -9.14
CA PHE A 22 15.48 -7.66 -7.95
C PHE A 22 14.90 -8.41 -6.77
N ILE A 23 15.70 -8.47 -5.70
CA ILE A 23 15.30 -8.96 -4.39
C ILE A 23 15.50 -7.84 -3.39
N LEU A 24 14.58 -7.73 -2.43
CA LEU A 24 14.72 -6.86 -1.27
C LEU A 24 15.41 -7.63 -0.14
N LYS A 25 16.47 -7.08 0.44
CA LYS A 25 17.22 -7.70 1.54
C LYS A 25 16.67 -7.35 2.91
N SER A 26 16.09 -6.16 3.06
CA SER A 26 15.48 -5.70 4.28
C SER A 26 14.38 -4.68 3.99
N VAL A 27 13.53 -4.42 4.98
CA VAL A 27 12.47 -3.40 4.88
C VAL A 27 13.04 -1.98 4.76
N ASP A 28 14.31 -1.80 5.11
CA ASP A 28 15.03 -0.51 5.02
C ASP A 28 15.43 -0.15 3.58
N GLU A 29 15.37 -1.10 2.65
CA GLU A 29 15.60 -0.80 1.22
C GLU A 29 14.40 -0.13 0.55
N LEU A 30 13.23 -0.09 1.21
CA LEU A 30 12.12 0.73 0.76
C LEU A 30 12.42 2.20 1.02
N GLU A 31 12.19 3.03 0.00
CA GLU A 31 12.48 4.46 0.09
C GLU A 31 11.58 5.13 1.14
N LYS A 32 12.18 6.04 1.91
CA LYS A 32 11.52 6.75 3.01
C LYS A 32 11.42 8.22 2.66
N SER A 33 10.29 8.82 3.04
CA SER A 33 10.04 10.24 2.86
C SER A 33 11.13 11.08 3.50
N THR A 34 11.61 12.09 2.77
CA THR A 34 12.47 13.15 3.31
C THR A 34 11.68 14.41 3.65
N LYS A 35 10.45 14.53 3.13
CA LYS A 35 9.58 15.71 3.29
C LYS A 35 8.71 15.64 4.54
N TYR A 36 8.24 14.45 4.89
CA TYR A 36 7.33 14.21 6.01
C TYR A 36 7.92 13.26 7.06
N SER A 37 7.63 13.55 8.33
CA SER A 37 7.72 12.59 9.43
C SER A 37 6.40 12.54 10.16
N VAL A 38 5.98 11.35 10.59
CA VAL A 38 4.68 11.14 11.23
C VAL A 38 4.85 10.39 12.54
N THR A 39 4.21 10.89 13.60
CA THR A 39 3.93 10.10 14.79
C THR A 39 2.42 9.94 14.98
N CYS A 40 2.03 8.85 15.62
CA CYS A 40 0.67 8.64 16.10
C CYS A 40 0.75 8.16 17.54
N ASN A 41 0.03 8.82 18.45
CA ASN A 41 0.03 8.46 19.87
C ASN A 41 1.45 8.42 20.47
N GLY A 42 2.32 9.34 20.04
CA GLY A 42 3.73 9.41 20.44
C GLY A 42 4.65 8.35 19.84
N THR A 43 4.14 7.45 18.99
CA THR A 43 4.94 6.42 18.30
C THR A 43 5.23 6.84 16.87
N GLU A 44 6.50 6.80 16.47
CA GLU A 44 6.93 7.08 15.09
C GLU A 44 6.36 6.05 14.11
N ARG A 45 5.92 6.54 12.94
CA ARG A 45 5.41 5.73 11.84
C ARG A 45 6.31 5.94 10.63
N VAL A 46 6.67 4.84 9.97
CA VAL A 46 7.50 4.90 8.75
C VAL A 46 6.67 5.53 7.65
N VAL A 47 7.18 6.63 7.10
CA VAL A 47 6.61 7.28 5.92
C VAL A 47 7.41 6.83 4.72
N TYR A 48 6.76 6.11 3.81
CA TYR A 48 7.37 5.60 2.59
C TYR A 48 7.26 6.64 1.47
N HIS A 49 8.27 6.67 0.61
CA HIS A 49 8.29 7.50 -0.59
C HIS A 49 8.00 6.64 -1.82
N THR A 50 7.31 7.24 -2.79
CA THR A 50 7.16 6.73 -4.16
C THR A 50 7.46 7.86 -5.13
N ASP A 51 7.68 7.55 -6.41
CA ASP A 51 7.92 8.56 -7.45
C ASP A 51 6.81 9.61 -7.62
N SER A 52 5.65 9.42 -6.97
CA SER A 52 4.46 10.28 -7.14
C SER A 52 3.87 10.85 -5.84
N PHE A 53 4.21 10.32 -4.67
CA PHE A 53 3.67 10.76 -3.38
C PHE A 53 4.37 10.04 -2.21
N ASP A 54 4.17 10.56 -1.01
CA ASP A 54 4.54 9.90 0.24
C ASP A 54 3.31 9.23 0.87
N TYR A 55 3.49 8.13 1.60
CA TYR A 55 2.40 7.49 2.32
C TYR A 55 2.82 6.93 3.68
N VAL A 56 1.87 6.87 4.59
CA VAL A 56 2.02 6.26 5.91
C VAL A 56 0.79 5.40 6.21
N VAL A 57 1.04 4.16 6.65
CA VAL A 57 -0.01 3.28 7.18
C VAL A 57 0.04 3.38 8.70
N VAL A 58 -1.07 3.78 9.31
CA VAL A 58 -1.17 3.97 10.76
C VAL A 58 -2.14 2.95 11.31
N VAL A 59 -1.61 1.95 12.01
CA VAL A 59 -2.41 0.87 12.60
C VAL A 59 -2.50 1.09 14.10
N ASP A 60 -3.73 1.33 14.57
CA ASP A 60 -4.04 1.51 15.99
C ASP A 60 -5.46 1.00 16.29
N ASN A 61 -5.77 0.76 17.56
CA ASN A 61 -7.09 0.29 18.00
C ASN A 61 -7.87 1.34 18.79
N GLU A 62 -7.25 2.49 19.05
CA GLU A 62 -7.78 3.60 19.83
C GLU A 62 -7.92 4.84 18.93
N ALA A 63 -8.11 6.01 19.53
CA ALA A 63 -8.03 7.28 18.81
C ALA A 63 -6.65 7.49 18.16
N TYR A 64 -6.62 8.32 17.11
CA TYR A 64 -5.42 8.63 16.33
C TYR A 64 -5.02 10.09 16.57
N ASP A 65 -4.08 10.30 17.50
CA ASP A 65 -3.43 11.60 17.70
C ASP A 65 -2.19 11.69 16.81
N LEU A 66 -2.37 12.26 15.63
CA LEU A 66 -1.35 12.38 14.60
C LEU A 66 -0.56 13.68 14.76
N GLU A 67 0.77 13.56 14.68
CA GLU A 67 1.67 14.69 14.49
C GLU A 67 2.43 14.50 13.18
N ILE A 68 2.20 15.40 12.22
CA ILE A 68 2.81 15.37 10.89
C ILE A 68 3.74 16.57 10.78
N SER A 69 5.04 16.33 10.75
CA SER A 69 6.05 17.36 10.53
C SER A 69 6.39 17.45 9.04
N ILE A 70 6.29 18.66 8.49
CA ILE A 70 6.55 18.96 7.07
C ILE A 70 7.87 19.73 6.98
N HIS A 71 8.91 19.08 6.48
CA HIS A 71 10.30 19.59 6.46
C HIS A 71 10.63 20.49 5.28
N THR A 72 9.61 20.89 4.52
CA THR A 72 9.73 21.81 3.38
C THR A 72 8.78 22.98 3.60
N PRO A 73 9.20 24.24 3.33
CA PRO A 73 8.31 25.39 3.44
C PRO A 73 7.07 25.24 2.57
N TYR A 74 5.92 25.67 3.10
CA TYR A 74 4.65 25.71 2.38
C TYR A 74 3.83 26.95 2.79
N GLU A 75 2.93 27.40 1.91
CA GLU A 75 2.02 28.51 2.19
C GLU A 75 0.59 28.04 2.48
N LYS A 76 0.17 26.96 1.83
CA LYS A 76 -1.19 26.40 1.92
C LYS A 76 -1.14 24.93 2.29
N LEU A 77 -2.09 24.53 3.12
CA LEU A 77 -2.31 23.14 3.52
C LEU A 77 -3.78 22.79 3.33
N GLU A 78 -4.04 21.69 2.66
CA GLU A 78 -5.38 21.14 2.47
C GLU A 78 -5.43 19.67 2.89
N ILE A 79 -6.55 19.26 3.50
CA ILE A 79 -6.84 17.87 3.84
C ILE A 79 -7.95 17.36 2.93
N ARG A 80 -7.76 16.21 2.29
CA ARG A 80 -8.80 15.57 1.47
C ARG A 80 -9.11 14.14 1.89
N PRO A 81 -10.37 13.68 1.78
CA PRO A 81 -11.52 14.42 1.27
C PRO A 81 -12.04 15.46 2.28
N SER A 82 -12.39 16.65 1.80
CA SER A 82 -12.91 17.75 2.64
C SER A 82 -14.20 17.38 3.37
N SER A 83 -14.95 16.39 2.86
CA SER A 83 -16.17 15.87 3.47
C SER A 83 -15.94 15.22 4.84
N PHE A 84 -14.72 14.85 5.20
CA PHE A 84 -14.43 14.34 6.54
C PHE A 84 -14.42 15.44 7.61
N GLY A 85 -14.36 16.71 7.22
CA GLY A 85 -14.38 17.82 8.18
C GLY A 85 -13.19 17.82 9.15
N ILE A 86 -12.07 17.19 8.76
CA ILE A 86 -10.85 17.17 9.57
C ILE A 86 -10.28 18.59 9.59
N VAL A 87 -10.25 19.20 10.78
CA VAL A 87 -9.68 20.53 11.00
C VAL A 87 -8.33 20.36 11.70
N PRO A 88 -7.21 20.59 11.00
CA PRO A 88 -5.89 20.45 11.61
C PRO A 88 -5.56 21.65 12.49
N PHE A 89 -4.77 21.41 13.55
CA PHE A 89 -4.12 22.46 14.31
C PHE A 89 -2.64 22.54 13.88
N VAL A 90 -2.23 23.67 13.32
CA VAL A 90 -0.85 23.87 12.82
C VAL A 90 -0.03 24.68 13.83
N LYS A 91 1.14 24.17 14.20
CA LYS A 91 2.10 24.83 15.08
C LYS A 91 3.49 24.79 14.45
N GLY A 92 3.88 25.89 13.80
CA GLY A 92 5.13 25.94 13.04
C GLY A 92 5.06 25.00 11.83
N GLU A 93 5.99 24.05 11.75
CA GLU A 93 6.07 23.06 10.67
C GLU A 93 5.28 21.76 10.97
N THR A 94 4.67 21.67 12.15
CA THR A 94 3.94 20.47 12.60
C THR A 94 2.43 20.67 12.53
N VAL A 95 1.77 19.70 11.93
CA VAL A 95 0.32 19.61 11.77
C VAL A 95 -0.20 18.55 12.73
N HIS A 96 -1.12 18.95 13.61
CA HIS A 96 -1.75 18.07 14.59
C HIS A 96 -3.17 17.73 14.14
N ILE A 97 -3.52 16.45 14.15
CA ILE A 97 -4.84 15.94 13.76
C ILE A 97 -5.28 14.91 14.80
N HIS A 98 -6.53 15.03 15.26
CA HIS A 98 -7.18 14.04 16.11
C HIS A 98 -8.29 13.34 15.33
N LEU A 99 -8.37 12.00 15.42
CA LEU A 99 -9.46 11.21 14.86
C LEU A 99 -9.98 10.22 15.90
N ASP A 100 -11.30 10.17 16.08
CA ASP A 100 -11.96 9.15 16.92
C ASP A 100 -11.99 7.76 16.26
N GLU A 101 -11.91 7.72 14.93
CA GLU A 101 -12.06 6.51 14.10
C GLU A 101 -11.06 6.58 12.93
N PRO A 102 -10.59 5.43 12.40
CA PRO A 102 -9.68 5.43 11.27
C PRO A 102 -10.30 6.14 10.05
N ARG A 103 -9.49 7.00 9.43
CA ARG A 103 -9.78 7.68 8.17
C ARG A 103 -8.58 7.59 7.24
N LYS A 104 -8.86 7.50 5.94
CA LYS A 104 -7.85 7.56 4.88
C LYS A 104 -7.95 8.91 4.18
N PHE A 105 -6.93 9.74 4.31
CA PHE A 105 -6.95 11.12 3.82
C PHE A 105 -5.57 11.54 3.29
N THR A 106 -5.52 12.63 2.53
CA THR A 106 -4.28 13.24 2.07
C THR A 106 -4.01 14.54 2.80
N VAL A 107 -2.72 14.85 2.99
CA VAL A 107 -2.22 16.18 3.34
C VAL A 107 -1.52 16.74 2.11
N GLU A 108 -2.05 17.83 1.56
CA GLU A 108 -1.59 18.47 0.34
C GLU A 108 -1.04 19.86 0.65
N THR A 109 0.20 20.13 0.23
CA THR A 109 0.85 21.44 0.38
C THR A 109 0.86 22.18 -0.96
N ASP A 110 0.45 23.45 -0.99
CA ASP A 110 0.56 24.35 -2.16
C ASP A 110 -0.06 23.82 -3.47
N GLY A 111 -1.06 22.92 -3.37
CA GLY A 111 -1.68 22.28 -4.53
C GLY A 111 -0.81 21.22 -5.22
N GLY A 112 0.30 20.83 -4.61
CA GLY A 112 1.20 19.79 -5.10
C GLY A 112 0.62 18.39 -4.90
N LEU A 113 -0.05 17.86 -5.92
CA LEU A 113 -0.59 16.50 -5.90
C LEU A 113 0.52 15.42 -5.96
N HIS A 114 1.69 15.76 -6.53
CA HIS A 114 2.84 14.86 -6.67
C HIS A 114 3.72 14.76 -5.41
N ASP A 115 3.44 15.58 -4.39
CA ASP A 115 4.18 15.59 -3.13
C ASP A 115 3.23 15.50 -1.93
N ALA A 116 2.03 14.95 -2.14
CA ALA A 116 1.03 14.77 -1.09
C ALA A 116 1.44 13.63 -0.15
N LEU A 117 1.04 13.74 1.11
CA LEU A 117 1.15 12.64 2.08
C LEU A 117 -0.19 11.92 2.20
N PHE A 118 -0.23 10.64 1.83
CA PHE A 118 -1.36 9.76 2.08
C PHE A 118 -1.28 9.20 3.50
N VAL A 119 -2.23 9.57 4.35
CA VAL A 119 -2.36 9.07 5.72
C VAL A 119 -3.46 8.02 5.75
N LEU A 120 -3.06 6.77 5.99
CA LEU A 120 -3.91 5.59 5.85
C LEU A 120 -4.11 4.94 7.22
N CYS A 121 -5.02 5.50 8.01
CA CYS A 121 -5.38 4.94 9.32
C CYS A 121 -6.27 3.70 9.14
N SER A 122 -5.98 2.65 9.90
CA SER A 122 -6.72 1.39 9.89
C SER A 122 -6.68 0.75 11.29
N HIS A 123 -7.63 -0.14 11.56
CA HIS A 123 -7.60 -0.96 12.76
C HIS A 123 -6.61 -2.11 12.61
N ARG A 124 -6.09 -2.60 13.75
CA ARG A 124 -5.26 -3.80 13.75
C ARG A 124 -6.11 -5.00 13.35
N ILE A 125 -5.62 -5.74 12.35
CA ILE A 125 -6.16 -7.05 12.01
C ILE A 125 -5.37 -8.09 12.78
N GLU A 126 -6.06 -8.77 13.69
CA GLU A 126 -5.47 -9.89 14.44
C GLU A 126 -5.24 -11.10 13.52
N LYS A 127 -4.15 -11.82 13.78
CA LYS A 127 -3.80 -13.02 13.03
C LYS A 127 -4.90 -14.08 13.16
N PRO A 128 -5.52 -14.55 12.07
CA PRO A 128 -6.51 -15.63 12.13
C PRO A 128 -5.94 -16.92 12.73
N ALA A 129 -6.77 -17.68 13.45
CA ALA A 129 -6.36 -18.93 14.08
C ALA A 129 -5.97 -20.01 13.04
N ASP A 130 -6.61 -19.98 11.87
CA ASP A 130 -6.44 -20.88 10.73
C ASP A 130 -5.41 -20.38 9.70
N THR A 131 -4.58 -19.40 10.06
CA THR A 131 -3.51 -18.89 9.18
C THR A 131 -2.64 -20.04 8.65
N THR A 132 -2.60 -20.21 7.33
CA THR A 132 -1.75 -21.20 6.64
C THR A 132 -0.39 -20.62 6.27
N ILE A 133 -0.33 -19.32 5.97
CA ILE A 133 0.89 -18.60 5.57
C ILE A 133 0.98 -17.31 6.37
N CYS A 134 2.11 -17.08 7.05
CA CYS A 134 2.32 -15.91 7.89
C CYS A 134 3.61 -15.18 7.48
N PHE A 135 3.48 -13.88 7.22
CA PHE A 135 4.60 -12.98 6.99
C PHE A 135 4.76 -12.06 8.21
N GLU A 136 5.92 -12.13 8.86
CA GLU A 136 6.14 -11.51 10.18
C GLU A 136 6.72 -10.10 10.06
N LYS A 137 6.40 -9.26 11.05
CA LYS A 137 6.84 -7.87 11.16
C LYS A 137 8.36 -7.73 11.04
N GLY A 138 8.80 -6.70 10.33
CA GLY A 138 10.22 -6.33 10.19
C GLY A 138 11.00 -7.20 9.19
N LYS A 139 10.31 -8.08 8.44
CA LYS A 139 10.92 -8.97 7.45
C LYS A 139 10.44 -8.66 6.04
N VAL A 140 11.31 -9.01 5.08
CA VAL A 140 10.96 -9.04 3.66
C VAL A 140 10.95 -10.49 3.16
N TYR A 141 9.93 -10.81 2.37
CA TYR A 141 9.77 -12.11 1.73
C TYR A 141 9.69 -11.91 0.22
N ASN A 142 10.73 -12.36 -0.49
CA ASN A 142 10.77 -12.33 -1.95
C ASN A 142 10.12 -13.61 -2.49
N VAL A 143 8.81 -13.55 -2.76
CA VAL A 143 8.02 -14.72 -3.16
C VAL A 143 8.01 -14.94 -4.67
N GLY A 144 8.34 -13.91 -5.45
CA GLY A 144 8.15 -13.92 -6.90
C GLY A 144 6.66 -13.99 -7.22
N VAL A 145 6.08 -15.20 -7.23
CA VAL A 145 4.63 -15.41 -7.35
C VAL A 145 4.14 -16.30 -6.21
N LEU A 146 3.36 -15.73 -5.29
CA LEU A 146 2.64 -16.48 -4.27
C LEU A 146 1.40 -17.14 -4.88
N THR A 147 1.49 -18.44 -5.14
CA THR A 147 0.36 -19.22 -5.67
C THR A 147 -0.46 -19.81 -4.53
N LEU A 148 -1.72 -19.39 -4.41
CA LEU A 148 -2.64 -19.83 -3.38
C LEU A 148 -3.43 -21.07 -3.80
N LYS A 149 -3.89 -21.81 -2.81
CA LYS A 149 -4.74 -23.00 -2.93
C LYS A 149 -6.03 -22.79 -2.14
N SER A 150 -7.02 -23.64 -2.37
CA SER A 150 -8.25 -23.60 -1.59
C SER A 150 -7.98 -23.73 -0.09
N ASN A 151 -8.66 -22.91 0.71
CA ASN A 151 -8.52 -22.79 2.16
C ASN A 151 -7.21 -22.17 2.65
N ASP A 152 -6.44 -21.51 1.78
CA ASP A 152 -5.30 -20.70 2.24
C ASP A 152 -5.78 -19.43 2.95
N THR A 153 -5.25 -19.22 4.15
CA THR A 153 -5.38 -17.97 4.91
C THR A 153 -3.99 -17.37 5.08
N VAL A 154 -3.71 -16.34 4.30
CA VAL A 154 -2.47 -15.56 4.32
C VAL A 154 -2.62 -14.40 5.28
N TYR A 155 -1.74 -14.33 6.28
CA TYR A 155 -1.63 -13.20 7.19
C TYR A 155 -0.35 -12.41 6.92
N ILE A 156 -0.49 -11.10 6.68
CA ILE A 156 0.60 -10.16 6.46
C ILE A 156 0.66 -9.19 7.64
N GLU A 157 1.55 -9.44 8.59
CA GLU A 157 1.66 -8.63 9.80
C GLU A 157 2.05 -7.18 9.48
N GLU A 158 1.57 -6.23 10.28
CA GLU A 158 1.98 -4.82 10.21
C GLU A 158 3.52 -4.71 10.22
N GLY A 159 4.09 -4.11 9.17
CA GLY A 159 5.54 -3.95 9.01
C GLY A 159 6.25 -5.14 8.34
N ALA A 160 5.52 -6.16 7.89
CA ALA A 160 6.03 -7.17 6.96
C ALA A 160 5.90 -6.67 5.51
N VAL A 161 6.84 -7.07 4.66
CA VAL A 161 6.83 -6.76 3.22
C VAL A 161 6.94 -8.04 2.40
N VAL A 162 6.01 -8.25 1.47
CA VAL A 162 6.01 -9.37 0.52
C VAL A 162 6.33 -8.82 -0.86
N SER A 163 7.53 -9.08 -1.38
CA SER A 163 7.92 -8.68 -2.73
C SER A 163 7.54 -9.77 -3.74
N GLY A 164 6.62 -9.46 -4.65
CA GLY A 164 6.14 -10.40 -5.66
C GLY A 164 4.73 -10.09 -6.15
N CYS A 165 4.01 -11.10 -6.61
CA CYS A 165 2.60 -11.05 -7.00
C CYS A 165 1.83 -12.20 -6.33
N VAL A 166 0.51 -12.16 -6.37
CA VAL A 166 -0.36 -13.23 -5.87
C VAL A 166 -1.17 -13.83 -7.02
N TYR A 167 -1.27 -15.15 -7.06
CA TYR A 167 -2.03 -15.88 -8.07
C TYR A 167 -2.91 -16.96 -7.44
N ALA A 168 -4.16 -17.08 -7.88
CA ALA A 168 -5.05 -18.17 -7.55
C ALA A 168 -5.90 -18.54 -8.78
N ASP A 169 -6.11 -19.84 -9.02
CA ASP A 169 -6.91 -20.35 -10.14
C ASP A 169 -7.76 -21.53 -9.67
N HIS A 170 -9.07 -21.47 -9.87
CA HIS A 170 -10.03 -22.51 -9.43
C HIS A 170 -9.91 -22.88 -7.95
N CYS A 171 -9.89 -21.88 -7.07
CA CYS A 171 -9.74 -22.07 -5.62
C CYS A 171 -10.95 -21.59 -4.83
N ASP A 172 -11.20 -22.23 -3.69
CA ASP A 172 -12.29 -21.90 -2.76
C ASP A 172 -11.74 -21.41 -1.42
N ASN A 173 -12.43 -20.46 -0.77
CA ASN A 173 -12.14 -20.04 0.61
C ASN A 173 -10.72 -19.50 0.78
N ILE A 174 -10.32 -18.51 -0.01
CA ILE A 174 -9.02 -17.87 0.13
C ILE A 174 -9.17 -16.59 0.95
N SER A 175 -8.26 -16.38 1.90
CA SER A 175 -8.15 -15.12 2.64
C SER A 175 -6.73 -14.56 2.56
N ILE A 176 -6.61 -13.27 2.27
CA ILE A 176 -5.37 -12.49 2.43
C ILE A 176 -5.71 -11.31 3.33
N VAL A 177 -5.17 -11.31 4.54
CA VAL A 177 -5.53 -10.35 5.59
C VAL A 177 -4.31 -9.84 6.33
N GLY A 178 -4.44 -8.70 7.01
CA GLY A 178 -3.37 -8.11 7.82
C GLY A 178 -3.07 -6.69 7.38
N ASN A 179 -2.15 -6.01 8.06
CA ASN A 179 -1.82 -4.60 7.79
C ASN A 179 -0.42 -4.41 7.18
N GLY A 180 0.20 -5.48 6.66
CA GLY A 180 1.48 -5.41 5.96
C GLY A 180 1.38 -4.97 4.50
N ILE A 181 2.50 -5.09 3.78
CA ILE A 181 2.65 -4.60 2.40
C ILE A 181 2.90 -5.77 1.45
N ILE A 182 2.21 -5.78 0.31
CA ILE A 182 2.62 -6.52 -0.89
C ILE A 182 3.19 -5.49 -1.87
N ASN A 183 4.43 -5.69 -2.31
CA ASN A 183 5.15 -4.81 -3.22
C ASN A 183 5.40 -5.53 -4.56
N GLY A 184 4.87 -4.98 -5.66
CA GLY A 184 4.92 -5.56 -7.00
C GLY A 184 6.11 -5.12 -7.86
N ALA A 185 6.95 -4.21 -7.35
CA ALA A 185 7.96 -3.48 -8.11
C ALA A 185 8.97 -4.39 -8.83
N CYS A 186 9.20 -5.59 -8.30
CA CYS A 186 10.09 -6.57 -8.90
C CYS A 186 9.58 -7.15 -10.23
N TRP A 187 8.35 -6.84 -10.65
CA TRP A 187 7.70 -7.38 -11.85
C TRP A 187 7.48 -6.39 -13.00
N HIS A 188 7.90 -5.13 -12.89
CA HIS A 188 7.81 -4.18 -14.00
C HIS A 188 9.05 -3.29 -14.12
N LEU A 189 9.07 -2.51 -15.20
CA LEU A 189 10.02 -1.44 -15.42
C LEU A 189 9.37 -0.11 -15.00
N PRO A 190 10.16 0.85 -14.46
CA PRO A 190 9.70 2.21 -14.32
C PRO A 190 9.22 2.74 -15.67
N ASP A 191 8.13 3.51 -15.67
CA ASP A 191 7.56 4.17 -16.86
C ASP A 191 7.27 3.22 -18.05
N SER A 192 7.00 1.93 -17.79
CA SER A 192 6.74 0.90 -18.81
C SER A 192 5.49 0.08 -18.50
N ASN A 193 4.75 -0.27 -19.54
CA ASN A 193 3.59 -1.15 -19.47
C ASN A 193 4.01 -2.62 -19.26
N ALA A 194 3.35 -3.33 -18.32
CA ALA A 194 3.56 -4.76 -18.09
C ALA A 194 2.30 -5.61 -18.33
N ASP A 195 2.52 -6.91 -18.57
CA ASP A 195 1.47 -7.89 -18.91
C ASP A 195 0.95 -8.71 -17.71
N ARG A 196 1.62 -8.60 -16.55
CA ARG A 196 1.30 -9.38 -15.35
C ARG A 196 0.32 -8.63 -14.45
N PHE A 197 -0.76 -9.30 -14.07
CA PHE A 197 -1.64 -8.85 -12.98
C PHE A 197 -0.98 -9.05 -11.63
N PHE A 198 -1.20 -8.10 -10.72
CA PHE A 198 -0.50 -8.08 -9.44
C PHE A 198 -1.11 -9.05 -8.41
N ILE A 199 -2.41 -8.91 -8.12
CA ILE A 199 -3.18 -9.83 -7.28
C ILE A 199 -4.29 -10.41 -8.16
N TYR A 200 -4.06 -11.63 -8.65
CA TYR A 200 -4.91 -12.27 -9.65
C TYR A 200 -5.60 -13.51 -9.09
N ALA A 201 -6.92 -13.41 -8.89
CA ALA A 201 -7.76 -14.55 -8.55
C ALA A 201 -8.65 -14.87 -9.75
N LYS A 202 -8.56 -16.09 -10.26
CA LYS A 202 -9.28 -16.54 -11.45
C LYS A 202 -10.18 -17.72 -11.08
N TRP A 203 -11.48 -17.59 -11.36
CA TRP A 203 -12.45 -18.67 -11.19
C TRP A 203 -12.49 -19.18 -9.75
N CYS A 204 -12.27 -18.28 -8.80
CA CYS A 204 -12.27 -18.58 -7.38
C CYS A 204 -13.63 -18.28 -6.75
N ASN A 205 -13.95 -18.96 -5.66
CA ASN A 205 -15.17 -18.70 -4.89
C ASN A 205 -14.83 -18.44 -3.42
N ASN A 206 -15.54 -17.50 -2.79
CA ASN A 206 -15.31 -17.05 -1.42
C ASN A 206 -13.87 -16.54 -1.22
N VAL A 207 -13.59 -15.33 -1.72
CA VAL A 207 -12.27 -14.67 -1.63
C VAL A 207 -12.36 -13.45 -0.72
N LEU A 208 -11.52 -13.39 0.31
CA LEU A 208 -11.37 -12.24 1.21
C LEU A 208 -10.02 -11.57 1.01
N LEU A 209 -10.02 -10.29 0.67
CA LEU A 209 -8.84 -9.42 0.67
C LEU A 209 -9.08 -8.30 1.67
N LYS A 210 -8.30 -8.24 2.77
CA LYS A 210 -8.58 -7.31 3.87
C LYS A 210 -7.36 -6.60 4.45
N GLY A 211 -7.41 -5.26 4.51
CA GLY A 211 -6.51 -4.40 5.30
C GLY A 211 -5.11 -4.14 4.76
N PHE A 212 -4.55 -5.08 3.99
CA PHE A 212 -3.16 -4.96 3.55
C PHE A 212 -3.00 -3.87 2.48
N THR A 213 -1.76 -3.46 2.28
CA THR A 213 -1.40 -2.46 1.27
C THR A 213 -0.79 -3.14 0.06
N ALA A 214 -1.33 -2.90 -1.13
CA ALA A 214 -0.74 -3.29 -2.40
C ALA A 214 -0.12 -2.06 -3.06
N VAL A 215 1.19 -2.10 -3.29
CA VAL A 215 1.97 -0.99 -3.83
C VAL A 215 2.80 -1.41 -5.04
N ASP A 216 2.91 -0.51 -6.00
CA ASP A 216 3.84 -0.60 -7.14
C ASP A 216 3.64 -1.89 -7.93
N GLY A 217 2.37 -2.17 -8.26
CA GLY A 217 1.98 -3.34 -9.03
C GLY A 217 2.37 -3.22 -10.51
N PRO A 218 2.74 -4.32 -11.17
CA PRO A 218 3.15 -4.29 -12.58
C PRO A 218 2.08 -3.84 -13.58
N SER A 219 0.80 -4.06 -13.26
CA SER A 219 -0.33 -3.73 -14.12
C SER A 219 -1.59 -3.61 -13.24
N TRP A 220 -2.73 -4.16 -13.68
CA TRP A 220 -3.94 -4.16 -12.87
C TRP A 220 -3.69 -4.77 -11.49
N HIS A 221 -4.01 -3.99 -10.45
CA HIS A 221 -3.63 -4.28 -9.07
C HIS A 221 -4.40 -5.46 -8.47
N VAL A 222 -5.74 -5.41 -8.49
CA VAL A 222 -6.60 -6.43 -7.90
C VAL A 222 -7.58 -6.92 -8.96
N VAL A 223 -7.45 -8.19 -9.34
CA VAL A 223 -8.16 -8.79 -10.48
C VAL A 223 -8.88 -10.08 -10.07
N PRO A 224 -10.11 -9.99 -9.54
CA PRO A 224 -11.00 -11.13 -9.43
C PRO A 224 -11.70 -11.40 -10.77
N ALA A 225 -11.20 -12.37 -11.55
CA ALA A 225 -11.74 -12.72 -12.86
C ALA A 225 -12.63 -13.97 -12.78
N ALA A 226 -13.92 -13.79 -13.07
CA ALA A 226 -14.93 -14.86 -12.98
C ALA A 226 -15.00 -15.52 -11.60
N CYS A 227 -14.77 -14.73 -10.55
CA CYS A 227 -14.93 -15.18 -9.17
C CYS A 227 -16.36 -14.99 -8.66
N ASP A 228 -16.74 -15.77 -7.66
CA ASP A 228 -18.00 -15.63 -6.93
C ASP A 228 -17.72 -15.31 -5.44
N HIS A 229 -18.57 -14.52 -4.78
CA HIS A 229 -18.41 -14.09 -3.39
C HIS A 229 -17.02 -13.50 -3.06
N VAL A 230 -16.69 -12.35 -3.65
CA VAL A 230 -15.43 -11.62 -3.36
C VAL A 230 -15.70 -10.45 -2.41
N VAL A 231 -14.94 -10.38 -1.31
CA VAL A 231 -14.93 -9.26 -0.36
C VAL A 231 -13.56 -8.59 -0.40
N ILE A 232 -13.57 -7.28 -0.68
CA ILE A 232 -12.40 -6.42 -0.59
C ILE A 232 -12.74 -5.36 0.45
N ASP A 233 -12.02 -5.34 1.56
CA ASP A 233 -12.33 -4.51 2.72
C ASP A 233 -11.07 -3.84 3.29
N ASP A 234 -11.14 -2.54 3.56
CA ASP A 234 -10.05 -1.75 4.14
C ASP A 234 -8.66 -1.88 3.46
N MET A 235 -8.59 -2.32 2.21
CA MET A 235 -7.34 -2.43 1.46
C MET A 235 -6.83 -1.04 1.02
N ASN A 236 -5.51 -0.89 0.91
CA ASN A 236 -4.89 0.27 0.26
C ASN A 236 -4.29 -0.15 -1.08
N ILE A 237 -4.52 0.62 -2.15
CA ILE A 237 -4.07 0.30 -3.51
C ILE A 237 -3.49 1.57 -4.12
N TYR A 238 -2.25 1.49 -4.60
CA TYR A 238 -1.61 2.56 -5.37
C TYR A 238 -0.44 2.06 -6.22
#